data_AF-A0A2P2MTW4-F1
#
_entry.id   AF-A0A2P2MTW4-F1
#
_cell.length_a   1.000
_cell.length_b   1.000
_cell.length_c   1.000
_cell.angle_alpha   90.00
_cell.angle_beta   90.00
_cell.angle_gamma   90.00
#
_symmetry.space_group_name_H-M   'P 1'
#
loop_
_entity.id
_entity.type
_entity.pdbx_description
1 polymer ?
#
loop_
_entity_poly.entity_id
_entity_poly.type
_entity_poly.pdbx_seq_one_letter_code
_entity_poly.pdbx_strand_id
1 'polypeptide(L)'
;MHVLEKLNAYGAIPITVSDSKGYLVDEDGFDYMKISFLRDIKAQQRSLRDYSKTYARSKYYDEAKPWNERCDVAFPCASQNEIDQSDAINLVNSGCHILVEGSNMPCTHDAVDVLRKSNVVVAPAMAAGAGGV
;
A
#
# COMPACT_ATOMS: atom_id res chain seq x y z
N MET A 1 6.02 0.86 6.97
CA MET A 1 7.40 0.31 6.91
C MET A 1 7.46 -1.15 7.33
N HIS A 2 7.04 -1.55 8.53
CA HIS A 2 7.12 -2.96 8.96
C HIS A 2 6.37 -3.96 8.05
N VAL A 3 5.22 -3.56 7.49
CA VAL A 3 4.48 -4.39 6.51
C VAL A 3 5.36 -4.72 5.30
N LEU A 4 6.03 -3.72 4.70
CA LEU A 4 6.93 -3.95 3.56
C LEU A 4 8.03 -4.95 3.90
N GLU A 5 8.64 -4.84 5.08
CA GLU A 5 9.70 -5.76 5.49
C GLU A 5 9.22 -7.19 5.64
N LYS A 6 8.06 -7.38 6.27
CA LYS A 6 7.50 -8.70 6.45
C LYS A 6 7.07 -9.30 5.12
N LEU A 7 6.47 -8.52 4.23
CA LEU A 7 6.15 -8.97 2.88
C LEU A 7 7.39 -9.42 2.13
N ASN A 8 8.45 -8.60 2.12
CA ASN A 8 9.72 -8.94 1.50
C ASN A 8 10.34 -10.22 2.14
N ALA A 9 10.26 -10.37 3.47
CA ALA A 9 10.77 -11.55 4.17
C ALA A 9 9.99 -12.85 3.83
N TYR A 10 8.72 -12.74 3.48
CA TYR A 10 7.89 -13.86 3.01
C TYR A 10 7.96 -14.09 1.50
N GLY A 11 8.85 -13.37 0.79
CA GLY A 11 9.04 -13.51 -0.66
C GLY A 11 7.99 -12.80 -1.51
N ALA A 12 7.15 -11.95 -0.92
CA ALA A 12 6.29 -11.05 -1.67
C ALA A 12 7.10 -9.87 -2.23
N ILE A 13 6.57 -9.22 -3.27
CA ILE A 13 7.22 -8.12 -3.98
C ILE A 13 6.40 -6.84 -3.74
N PRO A 14 6.61 -6.12 -2.62
CA PRO A 14 5.93 -4.86 -2.40
C PRO A 14 6.43 -3.82 -3.41
N ILE A 15 5.53 -3.29 -4.24
CA ILE A 15 5.86 -2.36 -5.33
C ILE A 15 5.46 -0.91 -5.04
N THR A 16 4.60 -0.65 -4.06
CA THR A 16 4.16 0.72 -3.72
C THR A 16 4.35 1.07 -2.24
N VAL A 17 4.56 2.37 -1.97
CA VAL A 17 4.50 2.96 -0.62
C VAL A 17 4.00 4.39 -0.71
N SER A 18 3.10 4.80 0.19
CA SER A 18 2.50 6.13 0.21
C SER A 18 2.87 6.94 1.45
N ASP A 19 2.66 8.25 1.36
CA ASP A 19 2.58 9.18 2.48
C ASP A 19 1.44 10.18 2.25
N SER A 20 1.34 11.21 3.09
CA SER A 20 0.28 12.22 2.99
C SER A 20 0.35 13.11 1.73
N LYS A 21 1.44 13.05 0.95
CA LYS A 21 1.66 13.88 -0.25
C LYS A 21 1.55 13.10 -1.55
N GLY A 22 1.49 11.77 -1.50
CA GLY A 22 1.44 10.94 -2.69
C GLY A 22 2.00 9.55 -2.45
N TYR A 23 2.36 8.87 -3.53
CA TYR A 23 2.91 7.53 -3.47
C TYR A 23 4.07 7.31 -4.44
N LEU A 24 4.90 6.36 -4.08
CA LEU A 24 6.05 5.88 -4.83
C LEU A 24 5.72 4.49 -5.37
N VAL A 25 6.13 4.23 -6.61
CA VAL A 25 6.09 2.92 -7.28
C VAL A 25 7.49 2.53 -7.70
N ASP A 26 7.88 1.31 -7.39
CA ASP A 26 9.08 0.67 -7.90
C ASP A 26 8.73 -0.75 -8.33
N GLU A 27 8.69 -0.98 -9.64
CA GLU A 27 8.32 -2.28 -10.23
C GLU A 27 9.32 -3.40 -9.90
N ASP A 28 10.56 -3.06 -9.54
CA ASP A 28 11.53 -4.06 -9.06
C ASP A 28 11.24 -4.51 -7.61
N GLY A 29 10.31 -3.84 -6.93
CA GLY A 29 9.99 -4.04 -5.54
C GLY A 29 10.96 -3.38 -4.56
N PHE A 30 10.56 -3.36 -3.29
CA PHE A 30 11.35 -2.83 -2.18
C PHE A 30 12.09 -3.93 -1.41
N ASP A 31 13.35 -4.15 -1.78
CA ASP A 31 14.27 -5.01 -1.02
C ASP A 31 14.71 -4.36 0.32
N TYR A 32 15.52 -5.09 1.09
CA TYR A 32 16.01 -4.61 2.39
C TYR A 32 16.77 -3.28 2.32
N MET A 33 17.60 -3.07 1.29
CA MET A 33 18.38 -1.84 1.12
C MET A 33 17.49 -0.66 0.77
N LYS A 34 16.53 -0.87 -0.13
CA LYS A 34 15.51 0.10 -0.52
C LYS A 34 14.62 0.48 0.66
N ILE A 35 14.18 -0.49 1.45
CA ILE A 35 13.38 -0.24 2.67
C ILE A 35 14.18 0.55 3.70
N SER A 36 15.45 0.21 3.92
CA SER A 36 16.33 0.97 4.81
C SER A 36 16.45 2.42 4.36
N PHE A 37 16.65 2.65 3.06
CA PHE A 37 16.75 4.00 2.51
C PHE A 37 15.44 4.79 2.66
N LEU A 38 14.28 4.16 2.44
CA LEU A 38 12.97 4.76 2.70
C LEU A 38 12.82 5.17 4.17
N ARG A 39 13.34 4.38 5.12
CA ARG A 39 13.35 4.77 6.54
C ARG A 39 14.20 6.00 6.78
N ASP A 40 15.39 6.08 6.18
CA ASP A 40 16.28 7.23 6.34
C ASP A 40 15.66 8.50 5.77
N ILE A 41 14.98 8.41 4.63
CA ILE A 41 14.17 9.51 4.06
C ILE A 41 13.13 9.97 5.10
N LYS A 42 12.37 9.04 5.69
CA LYS A 42 11.31 9.37 6.65
C LYS A 42 11.83 9.86 8.00
N ALA A 43 12.91 9.29 8.51
CA ALA A 43 13.56 9.71 9.76
C ALA A 43 14.08 11.16 9.66
N GLN A 44 14.50 11.58 8.47
CA GLN A 44 14.93 12.94 8.17
C GLN A 44 13.79 13.85 7.70
N GLN A 45 12.53 13.39 7.77
CA GLN A 45 11.34 14.11 7.31
C GLN A 45 11.40 14.58 5.84
N ARG A 46 12.18 13.86 5.00
CA ARG A 46 12.28 14.13 3.57
C ARG A 46 11.09 13.55 2.81
N SER A 47 10.86 14.07 1.61
CA SER A 47 9.81 13.58 0.70
C SER A 47 10.20 12.22 0.12
N LEU A 48 9.21 11.35 -0.10
CA LEU A 48 9.42 10.11 -0.87
C LEU A 48 9.96 10.36 -2.28
N ARG A 49 9.76 11.55 -2.85
CA ARG A 49 10.38 11.98 -4.13
C ARG A 49 11.91 11.83 -4.12
N ASP A 50 12.55 11.96 -2.95
CA ASP A 50 14.00 11.80 -2.83
C ASP A 50 14.47 10.37 -3.10
N TYR A 51 13.56 9.39 -3.00
CA TYR A 51 13.85 8.01 -3.36
C TYR A 51 14.24 7.87 -4.84
N SER A 52 13.47 8.52 -5.73
CA SER A 52 13.67 8.47 -7.17
C SER A 52 14.97 9.13 -7.65
N LYS A 53 15.64 9.93 -6.79
CA LYS A 53 16.99 10.44 -7.06
C LYS A 53 18.05 9.35 -7.02
N THR A 54 17.83 8.31 -6.21
CA THR A 54 18.75 7.16 -6.07
C THR A 54 18.31 6.02 -6.98
N TYR A 55 17.01 5.75 -7.04
CA TYR A 55 16.42 4.68 -7.84
C TYR A 55 15.63 5.26 -9.00
N ALA A 56 16.34 5.61 -10.08
CA ALA A 56 15.79 6.35 -11.22
C ALA A 56 14.66 5.62 -11.99
N ARG A 57 14.50 4.30 -11.80
CA ARG A 57 13.39 3.53 -12.40
C ARG A 57 12.08 3.68 -11.63
N SER A 58 12.14 4.10 -10.36
CA SER A 58 10.96 4.36 -9.57
C SER A 58 10.22 5.62 -10.04
N LYS A 59 8.91 5.65 -9.82
CA LYS A 59 8.06 6.80 -10.12
C LYS A 59 7.39 7.30 -8.86
N TYR A 60 7.33 8.61 -8.69
CA TYR A 60 6.55 9.24 -7.64
C TYR A 60 5.38 10.00 -8.24
N TYR A 61 4.19 9.79 -7.69
CA TYR A 61 2.95 10.44 -8.09
C TYR A 61 2.45 11.31 -6.93
N ASP A 62 2.29 12.61 -7.19
CA ASP A 62 1.84 13.58 -6.19
C ASP A 62 0.31 13.60 -6.10
N GLU A 63 -0.21 13.87 -4.90
CA GLU A 63 -1.64 13.96 -4.59
C GLU A 63 -2.48 12.76 -5.10
N ALA A 64 -1.86 11.58 -5.15
CA ALA A 64 -2.46 10.38 -5.71
C ALA A 64 -2.35 9.19 -4.75
N LYS A 65 -3.17 8.16 -5.02
CA LYS A 65 -3.19 6.90 -4.28
C LYS A 65 -2.73 5.72 -5.17
N PRO A 66 -2.16 4.65 -4.59
CA PRO A 66 -1.59 3.53 -5.36
C PRO A 66 -2.62 2.53 -5.92
N TRP A 67 -3.92 2.78 -5.74
CA TRP A 67 -4.99 1.80 -5.98
C TRP A 67 -5.24 1.46 -7.46
N ASN A 68 -4.57 2.15 -8.37
CA ASN A 68 -4.56 1.88 -9.82
C ASN A 68 -3.38 0.99 -10.25
N GLU A 69 -2.44 0.70 -9.34
CA GLU A 69 -1.28 -0.12 -9.65
C GLU A 69 -1.66 -1.61 -9.63
N ARG A 70 -1.23 -2.33 -10.67
CA ARG A 70 -1.48 -3.77 -10.79
C ARG A 70 -0.90 -4.50 -9.59
N CYS A 71 -1.75 -5.23 -8.85
CA CYS A 71 -1.33 -5.96 -7.67
C CYS A 71 -2.20 -7.18 -7.42
N ASP A 72 -1.61 -8.19 -6.76
CA ASP A 72 -2.32 -9.38 -6.29
C ASP A 72 -3.01 -9.12 -4.94
N VAL A 73 -2.31 -8.39 -4.06
CA VAL A 73 -2.71 -8.13 -2.67
C VAL A 73 -2.51 -6.66 -2.32
N ALA A 74 -3.50 -6.05 -1.67
CA ALA A 74 -3.44 -4.66 -1.21
C ALA A 74 -3.42 -4.56 0.33
N PHE A 75 -2.62 -3.63 0.85
CA PHE A 75 -2.44 -3.38 2.29
C PHE A 75 -2.70 -1.91 2.62
N PRO A 76 -3.96 -1.48 2.77
CA PRO A 76 -4.26 -0.14 3.27
C PRO A 76 -3.82 0.01 4.74
N CYS A 77 -2.91 0.95 4.97
CA CYS A 77 -2.22 1.16 6.23
C CYS A 77 -2.15 2.64 6.66
N ALA A 78 -2.71 3.58 5.90
CA ALA A 78 -2.44 5.01 6.08
C ALA A 78 -3.44 5.65 7.06
N SER A 79 -4.74 5.49 6.82
CA SER A 79 -5.79 6.14 7.60
C SER A 79 -7.12 5.43 7.49
N GLN A 80 -8.06 5.80 8.37
CA GLN A 80 -9.46 5.43 8.23
C GLN A 80 -10.02 5.97 6.90
N ASN A 81 -10.90 5.20 6.24
CA ASN A 81 -11.55 5.56 4.98
C ASN A 81 -10.59 5.99 3.84
N GLU A 82 -9.37 5.44 3.80
CA GLU A 82 -8.42 5.72 2.72
C GLU A 82 -8.80 5.11 1.37
N ILE A 83 -9.65 4.07 1.36
CA ILE A 83 -10.20 3.43 0.15
C ILE A 83 -11.70 3.73 0.08
N ASP A 84 -12.10 4.47 -0.96
CA ASP A 84 -13.50 4.70 -1.30
C ASP A 84 -14.02 3.72 -2.37
N GLN A 85 -15.27 3.91 -2.80
CA GLN A 85 -15.90 3.05 -3.81
C GLN A 85 -15.12 3.04 -5.13
N SER A 86 -14.61 4.20 -5.56
CA SER A 86 -13.89 4.32 -6.82
C SER A 86 -12.52 3.65 -6.74
N ASP A 87 -11.84 3.81 -5.61
CA ASP A 87 -10.58 3.13 -5.30
C ASP A 87 -10.75 1.61 -5.28
N ALA A 88 -11.84 1.12 -4.70
CA ALA A 88 -12.15 -0.32 -4.67
C ALA A 88 -12.40 -0.90 -6.08
N ILE A 89 -13.09 -0.16 -6.95
CA ILE A 89 -13.28 -0.57 -8.36
C ILE A 89 -11.91 -0.64 -9.07
N ASN A 90 -11.05 0.36 -8.84
CA ASN A 90 -9.71 0.39 -9.42
C ASN A 90 -8.85 -0.79 -8.96
N LEU A 91 -8.90 -1.14 -7.68
CA LEU A 91 -8.20 -2.31 -7.14
C LEU A 91 -8.64 -3.61 -7.81
N VAL A 92 -9.95 -3.82 -7.94
CA VAL A 92 -10.51 -5.00 -8.61
C VAL A 92 -10.04 -5.07 -10.07
N ASN A 93 -10.11 -3.95 -10.79
CA ASN A 93 -9.66 -3.86 -12.18
C ASN A 93 -8.14 -4.07 -12.33
N SER A 94 -7.38 -3.74 -11.29
CA SER A 94 -5.93 -3.90 -11.21
C SER A 94 -5.50 -5.34 -10.87
N GLY A 95 -6.45 -6.27 -10.70
CA GLY A 95 -6.20 -7.68 -10.44
C GLY A 95 -6.10 -8.06 -8.96
N CYS A 96 -6.41 -7.12 -8.05
CA CYS A 96 -6.36 -7.36 -6.62
C CYS A 96 -7.45 -8.36 -6.21
N HIS A 97 -7.05 -9.43 -5.54
CA HIS A 97 -7.97 -10.48 -5.06
C HIS A 97 -7.93 -10.67 -3.55
N ILE A 98 -6.98 -10.03 -2.84
CA ILE A 98 -6.92 -9.99 -1.38
C ILE A 98 -6.64 -8.56 -0.91
N LEU A 99 -7.43 -8.09 0.05
CA LEU A 99 -7.19 -6.82 0.75
C LEU A 99 -7.03 -7.09 2.24
N VAL A 100 -5.91 -6.67 2.81
CA VAL A 100 -5.59 -6.86 4.23
C VAL A 100 -5.55 -5.51 4.93
N GLU A 101 -6.53 -5.26 5.78
CA GLU A 101 -6.64 -3.99 6.48
C GLU A 101 -5.56 -3.86 7.57
N GLY A 102 -4.62 -2.94 7.37
CA GLY A 102 -3.57 -2.63 8.35
C GLY A 102 -3.90 -1.46 9.27
N SER A 103 -4.78 -0.55 8.85
CA SER A 103 -5.29 0.56 9.67
C SER A 103 -6.69 0.26 10.23
N ASN A 104 -7.21 1.11 11.12
CA ASN A 104 -8.56 0.94 11.65
C ASN A 104 -9.61 1.41 10.63
N MET A 105 -10.37 0.47 10.04
CA MET A 105 -11.41 0.71 9.02
C MET A 105 -10.91 1.54 7.82
N PRO A 106 -9.95 1.04 7.03
CA PRO A 106 -9.44 1.74 5.85
C PRO A 106 -10.46 1.88 4.72
N CYS A 107 -11.41 0.94 4.61
CA CYS A 107 -12.39 0.95 3.54
C CYS A 107 -13.70 1.62 3.99
N THR A 108 -14.27 2.46 3.14
CA THR A 108 -15.65 2.92 3.32
C THR A 108 -16.64 1.76 3.15
N HIS A 109 -17.87 1.94 3.64
CA HIS A 109 -18.93 0.93 3.47
C HIS A 109 -19.13 0.57 1.98
N ASP A 110 -19.19 1.58 1.11
CA ASP A 110 -19.38 1.37 -0.33
C ASP A 110 -18.19 0.65 -0.99
N ALA A 111 -16.96 0.91 -0.51
CA ALA A 111 -15.78 0.19 -0.95
C ALA A 111 -15.86 -1.31 -0.61
N VAL A 112 -16.25 -1.62 0.63
CA VAL A 112 -16.42 -3.01 1.09
C VAL A 112 -17.46 -3.75 0.24
N ASP A 113 -18.56 -3.08 -0.13
CA ASP A 113 -19.59 -3.67 -0.99
C ASP A 113 -19.07 -4.02 -2.39
N VAL A 114 -18.23 -3.15 -2.99
CA VAL A 114 -17.57 -3.43 -4.27
C VAL A 114 -16.65 -4.63 -4.16
N LEU A 115 -15.79 -4.66 -3.13
CA LEU A 115 -14.82 -5.73 -2.91
C LEU A 115 -15.52 -7.09 -2.73
N ARG A 116 -16.58 -7.13 -1.92
CA ARG A 116 -17.40 -8.34 -1.71
C ARG A 116 -18.08 -8.82 -2.98
N LYS A 117 -18.71 -7.93 -3.74
CA LYS A 117 -19.37 -8.29 -5.02
C LYS A 117 -18.38 -8.82 -6.05
N SER A 118 -17.12 -8.40 -5.96
CA SER A 118 -16.05 -8.78 -6.88
C SER A 118 -15.24 -10.00 -6.40
N ASN A 119 -15.68 -10.68 -5.33
CA ASN A 119 -14.99 -11.81 -4.70
C ASN A 119 -13.56 -11.52 -4.21
N VAL A 120 -13.27 -10.27 -3.86
CA VAL A 120 -12.00 -9.93 -3.19
C VAL A 120 -12.09 -10.35 -1.73
N VAL A 121 -11.09 -11.10 -1.26
CA VAL A 121 -11.01 -11.51 0.15
C VAL A 121 -10.57 -10.32 0.99
N VAL A 122 -11.43 -9.86 1.89
CA VAL A 122 -11.11 -8.77 2.82
C VAL A 122 -10.75 -9.36 4.19
N ALA A 123 -9.50 -9.21 4.61
CA ALA A 123 -9.03 -9.57 5.94
C ALA A 123 -9.16 -8.34 6.87
N PRO A 124 -10.09 -8.34 7.84
CA PRO A 124 -10.45 -7.16 8.60
C PRO A 124 -9.38 -6.76 9.62
N ALA A 125 -9.27 -5.47 9.89
CA ALA A 125 -8.25 -4.88 10.77
C ALA A 125 -8.32 -5.42 12.20
N MET A 126 -9.53 -5.76 12.68
CA MET A 126 -9.73 -6.35 14.01
C MET A 126 -9.06 -7.73 14.17
N ALA A 127 -8.78 -8.43 13.07
CA ALA A 127 -8.02 -9.68 13.07
C ALA A 127 -6.57 -9.49 12.60
N ALA A 128 -6.34 -8.62 11.60
CA ALA A 128 -5.01 -8.40 11.01
C ALA A 128 -4.09 -7.50 11.85
N GLY A 129 -4.65 -6.57 12.63
CA GLY A 129 -3.91 -5.62 13.49
C GLY A 129 -3.58 -6.15 14.90
N ALA A 130 -4.03 -7.35 15.26
CA ALA A 130 -3.86 -7.93 16.59
C ALA A 130 -2.41 -8.32 16.96
N GLY A 131 -1.44 -8.09 16.08
CA GLY A 131 -0.02 -8.33 16.37
C GLY A 131 0.68 -7.19 17.14
N GLY A 132 0.05 -6.02 17.26
CA GLY A 132 0.62 -4.85 17.93
C GLY A 132 -0.04 -4.47 19.26
N VAL A 133 -1.01 -5.26 19.74
CA VAL A 133 -1.74 -5.01 21.00
C VAL A 133 -1.06 -5.65 22.20
#